data_AF-A0A353B394-F1
#
_entry.id   AF-A0A353B394-F1
#
_cell.length_a   1.000
_cell.length_b   1.000
_cell.length_c   1.000
_cell.angle_alpha   90.00
_cell.angle_beta   90.00
_cell.angle_gamma   90.00
#
_symmetry.space_group_name_H-M   'P 1'
#
loop_
_entity.id
_entity.type
_entity.pdbx_description
1 polymer ?
#
loop_
_entity_poly.entity_id
_entity_poly.type
_entity_poly.pdbx_seq_one_letter_code
_entity_poly.pdbx_strand_id
1 'polypeptide(L)'
;MTCTERSERFGKGESFARPRRCLTFAHIQHYFRALAAIVVLPLSGCTPVSDSPGVSTVTDRADDLAAVNQLSKDYAAAWAKGDPDLLLACYADDAVVIMSNEDPIIGKDALRELYQHVFAAGKTEEEGGGDASMAEAVGLNAEDYTFSTEGDQGKTELSGDLAYLWTTYASVATPKPGVEGEPIGDAGVSLIIARRQEGGSWKVALMMATRGADPLAASQ
;
A
#
# COMPACT_ATOMS: atom_id res chain seq x y z
N MET A 1 46.72 -17.80 -7.15
CA MET A 1 46.68 -19.24 -7.45
C MET A 1 47.58 -19.97 -6.47
N THR A 2 47.00 -20.64 -5.47
CA THR A 2 47.59 -21.80 -4.80
C THR A 2 46.47 -22.51 -4.05
N CYS A 3 46.14 -23.69 -4.56
CA CYS A 3 45.20 -24.66 -4.01
C CYS A 3 45.89 -25.40 -2.85
N THR A 4 45.19 -25.63 -1.74
CA THR A 4 45.55 -26.70 -0.79
C THR A 4 44.29 -27.19 -0.09
N GLU A 5 43.73 -28.28 -0.64
CA GLU A 5 42.74 -29.14 0.01
C GLU A 5 43.34 -29.79 1.27
N ARG A 6 42.52 -29.94 2.31
CA ARG A 6 42.74 -30.90 3.39
C ARG A 6 41.53 -31.83 3.44
N SER A 7 41.70 -33.01 2.86
CA SER A 7 40.82 -34.18 3.01
C SER A 7 41.34 -35.12 4.12
N GLU A 8 40.53 -36.14 4.43
CA GLU A 8 40.73 -37.29 5.35
C GLU A 8 40.26 -37.07 6.80
N ARG A 9 39.39 -37.89 7.42
CA ARG A 9 39.13 -39.35 7.36
C ARG A 9 37.69 -39.62 7.84
N PHE A 10 36.77 -40.16 7.05
CA PHE A 10 36.40 -41.59 6.92
C PHE A 10 36.34 -42.41 8.23
N GLY A 11 35.11 -42.65 8.69
CA GLY A 11 34.71 -43.76 9.57
C GLY A 11 33.63 -44.60 8.89
N LYS A 12 34.02 -45.83 8.51
CA LYS A 12 33.24 -47.04 8.12
C LYS A 12 31.73 -46.99 8.42
N GLY A 13 30.85 -47.20 7.43
CA GLY A 13 30.33 -48.54 7.07
C GLY A 13 28.99 -48.74 7.78
N GLU A 14 27.85 -49.00 7.15
CA GLU A 14 27.58 -50.13 6.27
C GLU A 14 26.44 -49.81 5.27
N SER A 15 26.58 -50.38 4.09
CA SER A 15 25.59 -50.48 3.03
C SER A 15 24.58 -51.58 3.38
N PHE A 16 23.28 -51.37 3.14
CA PHE A 16 22.43 -52.45 2.62
C PHE A 16 21.28 -51.93 1.76
N ALA A 17 21.08 -52.62 0.66
CA ALA A 17 20.19 -52.30 -0.44
C ALA A 17 18.71 -52.66 -0.17
N ARG A 18 17.80 -51.93 -0.86
CA ARG A 18 16.51 -52.29 -1.54
C ARG A 18 15.68 -53.48 -1.01
N PRO A 19 14.33 -53.57 -1.18
CA PRO A 19 13.54 -52.97 -2.28
C PRO A 19 12.08 -52.51 -1.96
N ARG A 20 11.50 -51.87 -2.99
CA ARG A 20 10.08 -51.81 -3.37
C ARG A 20 9.14 -52.82 -2.68
N ARG A 21 8.01 -52.32 -2.14
CA ARG A 21 6.75 -53.08 -2.13
C ARG A 21 5.57 -52.22 -2.60
N CYS A 22 5.08 -52.65 -3.75
CA CYS A 22 3.75 -52.41 -4.28
C CYS A 22 2.74 -53.09 -3.33
N LEU A 23 1.67 -52.37 -2.94
CA LEU A 23 0.49 -52.97 -2.33
C LEU A 23 -0.70 -52.65 -3.22
N THR A 24 -0.84 -53.46 -4.25
CA THR A 24 -2.13 -53.79 -4.84
C THR A 24 -2.93 -54.59 -3.82
N PHE A 25 -4.11 -54.13 -3.44
CA PHE A 25 -5.16 -55.03 -2.97
C PHE A 25 -6.48 -54.66 -3.65
N ALA A 26 -6.84 -55.53 -4.59
CA ALA A 26 -8.13 -55.58 -5.23
C ALA A 26 -9.19 -56.00 -4.21
N HIS A 27 -10.35 -55.37 -4.24
CA HIS A 27 -11.61 -56.09 -4.05
C HIS A 27 -12.60 -55.64 -5.11
N ILE A 28 -12.70 -56.50 -6.11
CA ILE A 28 -13.84 -56.69 -6.98
C ILE A 28 -15.06 -56.95 -6.09
N GLN A 29 -16.11 -56.15 -6.22
CA GLN A 29 -17.45 -56.69 -6.21
C GLN A 29 -18.35 -55.93 -7.18
N HIS A 30 -18.64 -56.64 -8.26
CA HIS A 30 -19.63 -56.32 -9.27
C HIS A 30 -21.01 -56.14 -8.63
N TYR A 31 -21.60 -54.96 -8.81
CA TYR A 31 -23.03 -54.84 -9.03
C TYR A 31 -23.26 -54.23 -10.40
N PHE A 32 -23.16 -55.09 -11.40
CA PHE A 32 -23.81 -54.92 -12.69
C PHE A 32 -25.32 -54.99 -12.48
N ARG A 33 -26.04 -53.94 -12.89
CA ARG A 33 -27.41 -53.91 -13.45
C ARG A 33 -27.80 -52.42 -13.57
N ALA A 34 -27.39 -51.74 -14.63
CA ALA A 34 -28.06 -51.67 -15.94
C ALA A 34 -29.47 -51.03 -15.89
N LEU A 35 -29.60 -49.93 -16.64
CA LEU A 35 -30.77 -49.40 -17.35
C LEU A 35 -31.85 -48.64 -16.57
N ALA A 36 -31.78 -47.31 -16.64
CA ALA A 36 -32.85 -46.49 -17.23
C ALA A 36 -32.27 -45.17 -17.74
N ALA A 37 -32.21 -45.03 -19.06
CA ALA A 37 -31.96 -43.76 -19.73
C ALA A 37 -33.18 -42.84 -19.54
N ILE A 38 -32.95 -41.65 -18.99
CA ILE A 38 -33.86 -40.53 -19.17
C ILE A 38 -33.03 -39.41 -19.80
N VAL A 39 -33.15 -39.31 -21.13
CA VAL A 39 -32.71 -38.16 -21.91
C VAL A 39 -33.73 -37.06 -21.65
N VAL A 40 -33.32 -36.03 -20.91
CA VAL A 40 -34.00 -34.73 -20.89
C VAL A 40 -33.09 -33.77 -21.63
N LEU A 41 -33.51 -33.38 -22.84
CA LEU A 41 -32.96 -32.28 -23.62
C LEU A 41 -33.54 -30.97 -23.07
N PRO A 42 -32.78 -30.11 -22.38
CA PRO A 42 -33.12 -28.71 -22.29
C PRO A 42 -32.78 -28.03 -23.62
N LEU A 43 -33.79 -27.38 -24.20
CA LEU A 43 -33.67 -26.47 -25.33
C LEU A 43 -32.54 -25.47 -25.04
N SER A 44 -31.55 -25.39 -25.92
CA SER A 44 -30.52 -24.35 -25.90
C SER A 44 -31.17 -22.99 -26.05
N GLY A 45 -31.51 -22.36 -24.92
CA GLY A 45 -31.63 -20.92 -24.86
C GLY A 45 -30.25 -20.32 -25.10
N CYS A 46 -30.19 -19.22 -25.85
CA CYS A 46 -28.99 -18.40 -25.95
C CYS A 46 -28.53 -18.05 -24.53
N THR A 47 -27.47 -18.68 -24.05
CA THR A 47 -26.68 -18.12 -22.96
C THR A 47 -26.08 -16.83 -23.50
N PRO A 48 -26.43 -15.64 -22.98
CA PRO A 48 -25.58 -14.49 -23.22
C PRO A 48 -24.20 -14.86 -22.66
N VAL A 49 -23.19 -14.91 -23.52
CA VAL A 49 -21.80 -14.79 -23.09
C VAL A 49 -21.69 -13.36 -22.57
N SER A 50 -21.95 -13.20 -21.27
CA SER A 50 -21.59 -12.01 -20.53
C SER A 50 -20.38 -12.37 -19.69
N ASP A 51 -19.21 -12.28 -20.30
CA ASP A 51 -17.96 -11.95 -19.62
C ASP A 51 -16.98 -11.47 -20.68
N SER A 52 -17.14 -10.21 -21.05
CA SER A 52 -16.10 -9.44 -21.73
C SER A 52 -15.46 -8.56 -20.65
N PRO A 53 -14.15 -8.68 -20.38
CA PRO A 53 -13.51 -7.80 -19.42
C PRO A 53 -13.45 -6.39 -20.02
N GLY A 54 -13.97 -5.40 -19.29
CA GLY A 54 -13.45 -4.03 -19.43
C GLY A 54 -14.38 -2.93 -19.92
N VAL A 55 -15.69 -2.96 -19.62
CA VAL A 55 -16.46 -1.71 -19.55
C VAL A 55 -17.08 -1.62 -18.17
N SER A 56 -16.38 -0.95 -17.24
CA SER A 56 -16.95 -0.55 -15.96
C SER A 56 -18.19 0.31 -16.21
N THR A 57 -19.30 -0.01 -15.55
CA THR A 57 -20.55 0.72 -15.70
C THR A 57 -20.49 2.09 -14.99
N VAL A 58 -21.45 2.97 -15.29
CA VAL A 58 -21.55 4.29 -14.64
C VAL A 58 -21.73 4.15 -13.12
N THR A 59 -22.49 3.14 -12.67
CA THR A 59 -22.68 2.85 -11.25
C THR A 59 -21.37 2.38 -10.61
N ASP A 60 -20.62 1.49 -11.27
CA ASP A 60 -19.31 1.04 -10.77
C ASP A 60 -18.36 2.24 -10.61
N ARG A 61 -18.37 3.18 -11.57
CA ARG A 61 -17.56 4.39 -11.49
C ARG A 61 -17.94 5.28 -10.30
N ALA A 62 -19.23 5.39 -9.97
CA ALA A 62 -19.68 6.18 -8.83
C ALA A 62 -19.29 5.52 -7.50
N ASP A 63 -19.43 4.20 -7.41
CA ASP A 63 -19.04 3.42 -6.22
C ASP A 63 -17.52 3.43 -6.03
N ASP A 64 -16.75 3.34 -7.12
CA ASP A 64 -15.30 3.47 -7.10
C ASP A 64 -14.86 4.84 -6.63
N LEU A 65 -15.52 5.91 -7.11
CA LEU A 65 -15.21 7.26 -6.67
C LEU A 65 -15.49 7.42 -5.17
N ALA A 66 -16.60 6.87 -4.68
CA ALA A 66 -16.92 6.85 -3.27
C ALA A 66 -15.87 6.08 -2.45
N ALA A 67 -15.43 4.90 -2.93
CA ALA A 67 -14.44 4.08 -2.27
C ALA A 67 -13.05 4.74 -2.22
N VAL A 68 -12.62 5.39 -3.30
CA VAL A 68 -11.36 6.13 -3.35
C VAL A 68 -11.41 7.37 -2.47
N ASN A 69 -12.53 8.09 -2.45
CA ASN A 69 -12.73 9.21 -1.52
C ASN A 69 -12.71 8.74 -0.07
N GLN A 70 -13.24 7.55 0.22
CA GLN A 70 -13.16 6.97 1.56
C GLN A 70 -11.73 6.57 1.91
N LEU A 71 -10.99 5.94 0.99
CA LEU A 71 -9.56 5.66 1.16
C LEU A 71 -8.77 6.94 1.50
N SER A 72 -9.04 8.06 0.82
CA SER A 72 -8.39 9.34 1.12
C SER A 72 -8.69 9.84 2.54
N LYS A 73 -9.92 9.68 3.02
CA LYS A 73 -10.31 10.06 4.39
C LYS A 73 -9.65 9.17 5.43
N ASP A 74 -9.64 7.86 5.19
CA ASP A 74 -9.02 6.88 6.07
C ASP A 74 -7.51 7.11 6.16
N TYR A 75 -6.87 7.41 5.02
CA TYR A 75 -5.46 7.76 4.93
C TYR A 75 -5.15 9.02 5.76
N ALA A 76 -5.93 10.10 5.59
CA ALA A 76 -5.76 11.32 6.36
C ALA A 76 -5.98 11.08 7.87
N ALA A 77 -6.98 10.27 8.25
CA ALA A 77 -7.23 9.91 9.64
C ALA A 77 -6.11 9.05 10.25
N ALA A 78 -5.49 8.18 9.47
CA ALA A 78 -4.34 7.38 9.91
C ALA A 78 -3.11 8.26 10.17
N TRP A 79 -2.84 9.23 9.29
CA TRP A 79 -1.81 10.25 9.51
C TRP A 79 -2.08 11.09 10.76
N ALA A 80 -3.32 11.57 10.94
CA ALA A 80 -3.70 12.34 12.12
C ALA A 80 -3.50 11.56 13.43
N LYS A 81 -3.72 10.24 13.41
CA LYS A 81 -3.49 9.36 14.57
C LYS A 81 -2.02 9.02 14.82
N GLY A 82 -1.14 9.22 13.84
CA GLY A 82 0.26 8.82 13.94
C GLY A 82 0.46 7.32 14.19
N ASP A 83 -0.40 6.48 13.59
CA ASP A 83 -0.38 5.03 13.75
C ASP A 83 0.14 4.36 12.47
N PRO A 84 1.36 3.77 12.50
CA PRO A 84 1.95 3.12 11.32
C PRO A 84 1.09 1.97 10.79
N ASP A 85 0.44 1.19 11.66
CA ASP A 85 -0.31 0.01 11.24
C ASP A 85 -1.64 0.42 10.59
N LEU A 86 -2.31 1.44 11.14
CA LEU A 86 -3.49 2.03 10.48
C LEU A 86 -3.13 2.65 9.14
N LEU A 87 -1.98 3.32 9.04
CA LEU A 87 -1.55 3.93 7.78
C LEU A 87 -1.22 2.84 6.74
N LEU A 88 -0.45 1.83 7.10
CA LEU A 88 -0.09 0.72 6.21
C LEU A 88 -1.28 -0.13 5.79
N ALA A 89 -2.37 -0.14 6.56
CA ALA A 89 -3.62 -0.77 6.14
C ALA A 89 -4.20 -0.10 4.87
N CYS A 90 -3.89 1.18 4.59
CA CYS A 90 -4.28 1.87 3.36
C CYS A 90 -3.41 1.49 2.15
N TYR A 91 -2.21 0.93 2.36
CA TYR A 91 -1.27 0.59 1.30
C TYR A 91 -1.53 -0.80 0.69
N ALA A 92 -1.12 -0.98 -0.57
CA ALA A 92 -0.97 -2.28 -1.19
C ALA A 92 0.33 -2.94 -0.65
N ASP A 93 0.41 -4.27 -0.70
CA ASP A 93 1.57 -4.98 -0.12
C ASP A 93 2.88 -4.66 -0.85
N ASP A 94 2.79 -4.40 -2.16
CA ASP A 94 3.87 -4.04 -3.09
C ASP A 94 4.00 -2.52 -3.30
N ALA A 95 3.42 -1.69 -2.44
CA ALA A 95 3.38 -0.26 -2.67
C ALA A 95 4.76 0.40 -2.67
N VAL A 96 4.89 1.50 -3.42
CA VAL A 96 6.13 2.26 -3.52
C VAL A 96 5.94 3.68 -2.99
N VAL A 97 6.84 4.14 -2.13
CA VAL A 97 6.91 5.53 -1.68
C VAL A 97 8.17 6.19 -2.22
N ILE A 98 8.01 7.36 -2.81
CA ILE A 98 9.10 8.18 -3.35
C ILE A 98 9.07 9.53 -2.64
N MET A 99 10.10 9.79 -1.83
CA MET A 99 10.32 11.07 -1.15
C MET A 99 11.42 11.86 -1.86
N SER A 100 11.44 13.18 -1.66
CA SER A 100 12.42 14.06 -2.29
C SER A 100 13.84 13.65 -1.94
N ASN A 101 14.70 13.48 -2.94
CA ASN A 101 16.13 13.16 -2.82
C ASN A 101 16.47 11.79 -2.19
N GLU A 102 15.49 10.90 -2.04
CA GLU A 102 15.68 9.56 -1.46
C GLU A 102 15.47 8.46 -2.50
N ASP A 103 16.07 7.29 -2.26
CA ASP A 103 15.77 6.09 -3.04
C ASP A 103 14.30 5.64 -2.79
N PRO A 104 13.62 5.04 -3.79
CA PRO A 104 12.27 4.52 -3.61
C PRO A 104 12.20 3.45 -2.53
N ILE A 105 11.23 3.56 -1.62
CA ILE A 105 10.96 2.57 -0.58
C ILE A 105 9.85 1.65 -1.08
N ILE A 106 10.12 0.35 -1.13
CA ILE A 106 9.25 -0.64 -1.79
C ILE A 106 8.75 -1.66 -0.76
N GLY A 107 7.43 -1.83 -0.73
CA GLY A 107 6.73 -2.85 0.06
C GLY A 107 6.45 -2.43 1.49
N LYS A 108 5.36 -2.99 2.06
CA LYS A 108 4.87 -2.60 3.40
C LYS A 108 5.87 -2.77 4.53
N ASP A 109 6.75 -3.76 4.45
CA ASP A 109 7.71 -4.00 5.53
C ASP A 109 8.73 -2.88 5.64
N ALA A 110 9.29 -2.42 4.51
CA ALA A 110 10.19 -1.26 4.50
C ALA A 110 9.45 0.04 4.86
N LEU A 111 8.20 0.19 4.39
CA LEU A 111 7.36 1.33 4.75
C LEU A 111 7.01 1.38 6.25
N ARG A 112 6.96 0.23 6.92
CA ARG A 112 6.72 0.18 8.37
C ARG A 112 7.85 0.84 9.15
N GLU A 113 9.09 0.58 8.77
CA GLU A 113 10.25 1.19 9.41
C GLU A 113 10.23 2.72 9.21
N LEU A 114 9.91 3.18 7.99
CA LEU A 114 9.73 4.60 7.69
C LEU A 114 8.69 5.25 8.61
N TYR A 115 7.46 4.72 8.64
CA TYR A 115 6.38 5.37 9.37
C TYR A 115 6.49 5.24 10.88
N GLN A 116 7.13 4.17 11.38
CA GLN A 116 7.51 4.10 12.79
C GLN A 116 8.48 5.21 13.16
N HIS A 117 9.46 5.51 12.31
CA HIS A 117 10.38 6.62 12.52
C HIS A 117 9.65 7.97 12.48
N VAL A 118 8.89 8.23 11.40
CA VAL A 118 8.12 9.48 11.21
C VAL A 118 7.17 9.75 12.39
N PHE A 119 6.45 8.74 12.85
CA PHE A 119 5.49 8.91 13.95
C PHE A 119 6.12 8.80 15.34
N ALA A 120 7.35 8.31 15.48
CA ALA A 120 8.10 8.39 16.73
C ALA A 120 8.62 9.82 16.98
N ALA A 121 9.07 10.50 15.91
CA ALA A 121 9.48 11.90 15.97
C ALA A 121 8.33 12.84 16.38
N GLY A 122 7.09 12.49 16.03
CA GLY A 122 5.89 13.26 16.37
C GLY A 122 5.27 13.03 17.76
N LYS A 123 5.89 12.22 18.63
CA LYS A 123 5.32 11.85 19.95
C LYS A 123 5.84 12.65 21.15
N THR A 124 6.60 13.71 20.95
CA THR A 124 6.76 14.75 21.96
C THR A 124 5.48 15.60 22.03
N GLU A 125 4.54 15.05 22.80
CA GLU A 125 3.31 15.60 23.41
C GLU A 125 2.39 16.54 22.59
N GLU A 126 1.15 16.05 22.45
CA GLU A 126 -0.10 16.68 21.97
C GLU A 126 -0.26 17.01 20.46
N GLU A 127 -0.96 16.08 19.79
CA GLU A 127 -1.81 16.24 18.60
C GLU A 127 -1.22 16.89 17.34
N GLY A 128 -0.79 16.04 16.39
CA GLY A 128 -0.76 16.42 14.98
C GLY A 128 0.49 15.94 14.25
N GLY A 129 0.41 14.77 13.62
CA GLY A 129 1.50 14.12 12.87
C GLY A 129 2.04 14.86 11.63
N GLY A 130 1.81 16.18 11.51
CA GLY A 130 2.44 17.05 10.50
C GLY A 130 3.46 18.02 11.11
N ASP A 131 3.13 18.62 12.26
CA ASP A 131 3.84 19.81 12.77
C ASP A 131 5.21 19.48 13.37
N ALA A 132 5.30 18.39 14.14
CA ALA A 132 6.57 17.91 14.69
C ALA A 132 7.53 17.40 13.60
N SER A 133 7.00 16.79 12.53
CA SER A 133 7.82 16.36 11.39
C SER A 133 8.37 17.56 10.61
N MET A 134 7.63 18.67 10.57
CA MET A 134 8.10 19.91 9.98
C MET A 134 9.14 20.57 10.88
N ALA A 135 8.89 20.67 12.19
CA ALA A 135 9.85 21.20 13.15
C ALA A 135 11.21 20.49 13.06
N GLU A 136 11.23 19.16 13.02
CA GLU A 136 12.47 18.40 12.80
C GLU A 136 13.09 18.69 11.43
N ALA A 137 12.29 18.64 10.35
CA ALA A 137 12.77 18.88 9.00
C ALA A 137 13.39 20.28 8.80
N VAL A 138 12.95 21.27 9.57
CA VAL A 138 13.47 22.65 9.51
C VAL A 138 14.34 23.02 10.73
N GLY A 139 14.64 22.07 11.62
CA GLY A 139 15.53 22.26 12.76
C GLY A 139 14.97 23.17 13.89
N LEU A 140 13.66 23.21 14.06
CA LEU A 140 12.96 23.97 15.09
C LEU A 140 12.59 23.12 16.31
N ASN A 141 12.48 23.78 17.46
CA ASN A 141 11.80 23.22 18.62
C ASN A 141 10.28 23.46 18.49
N ALA A 142 9.48 22.40 18.38
CA ALA A 142 8.04 22.51 18.14
C ALA A 142 7.30 23.31 19.24
N GLU A 143 7.76 23.26 20.48
CA GLU A 143 7.13 23.97 21.61
C GLU A 143 7.20 25.49 21.49
N ASP A 144 8.18 26.01 20.76
CA ASP A 144 8.43 27.45 20.60
C ASP A 144 7.60 28.08 19.45
N TYR A 145 6.91 27.26 18.67
CA TYR A 145 6.22 27.68 17.44
C TYR A 145 4.74 27.29 17.44
N THR A 146 3.94 28.06 16.70
CA THR A 146 2.57 27.70 16.30
C THR A 146 2.58 27.32 14.83
N PHE A 147 1.88 26.25 14.48
CA PHE A 147 1.87 25.71 13.13
C PHE A 147 0.50 25.96 12.47
N SER A 148 0.52 26.37 11.21
CA SER A 148 -0.67 26.46 10.36
C SER A 148 -0.43 25.67 9.09
N THR A 149 -1.38 24.83 8.69
CA THR A 149 -1.31 24.08 7.44
C THR A 149 -2.54 24.38 6.59
N GLU A 150 -2.31 24.74 5.33
CA GLU A 150 -3.28 24.93 4.27
C GLU A 150 -3.01 23.94 3.13
N GLY A 151 -4.04 23.55 2.39
CA GLY A 151 -3.91 22.64 1.26
C GLY A 151 -5.19 22.60 0.44
N ASP A 152 -5.05 22.36 -0.86
CA ASP A 152 -6.21 22.15 -1.73
C ASP A 152 -6.79 20.75 -1.53
N GLN A 153 -8.12 20.63 -1.57
CA GLN A 153 -8.77 19.33 -1.58
C GLN A 153 -8.45 18.66 -2.91
N GLY A 154 -7.53 17.71 -2.87
CA GLY A 154 -6.96 17.12 -4.06
C GLY A 154 -7.98 16.63 -5.09
N LYS A 155 -7.62 16.72 -6.37
CA LYS A 155 -8.47 16.21 -7.45
C LYS A 155 -8.34 14.69 -7.50
N THR A 156 -9.48 14.00 -7.58
CA THR A 156 -9.53 12.55 -7.80
C THR A 156 -9.95 12.24 -9.24
N GLU A 157 -9.19 11.38 -9.92
CA GLU A 157 -9.51 10.86 -11.24
C GLU A 157 -9.43 9.34 -11.30
N LEU A 158 -10.41 8.70 -11.95
CA LEU A 158 -10.48 7.23 -12.11
C LEU A 158 -10.16 6.81 -13.55
N SER A 159 -9.31 5.78 -13.67
CA SER A 159 -8.95 5.11 -14.93
C SER A 159 -8.83 3.59 -14.74
N GLY A 160 -9.90 2.87 -15.06
CA GLY A 160 -9.96 1.42 -14.84
C GLY A 160 -9.75 1.07 -13.37
N ASP A 161 -8.74 0.24 -13.10
CA ASP A 161 -8.35 -0.18 -11.74
C ASP A 161 -7.35 0.77 -11.07
N LEU A 162 -7.14 1.97 -11.62
CA LEU A 162 -6.29 3.01 -11.05
C LEU A 162 -7.10 4.26 -10.70
N ALA A 163 -6.71 4.91 -9.61
CA ALA A 163 -7.17 6.23 -9.24
C ALA A 163 -5.98 7.15 -8.95
N TYR A 164 -6.06 8.40 -9.35
CA TYR A 164 -5.04 9.42 -9.15
C TYR A 164 -5.61 10.47 -8.21
N LEU A 165 -4.88 10.76 -7.13
CA LEU A 165 -5.18 11.82 -6.19
C LEU A 165 -3.96 12.72 -6.11
N TRP A 166 -4.09 13.99 -6.48
CA TRP A 166 -3.01 14.95 -6.29
C TRP A 166 -3.45 16.01 -5.30
N THR A 167 -2.58 16.36 -4.34
CA THR A 167 -2.86 17.39 -3.33
C THR A 167 -1.72 18.40 -3.30
N THR A 168 -2.02 19.62 -2.87
CA THR A 168 -1.03 20.60 -2.41
C THR A 168 -1.03 20.64 -0.89
N TYR A 169 0.11 20.97 -0.30
CA TYR A 169 0.19 21.37 1.10
C TYR A 169 1.12 22.58 1.23
N ALA A 170 0.79 23.45 2.16
CA ALA A 170 1.62 24.55 2.61
C ALA A 170 1.46 24.66 4.13
N SER A 171 2.57 24.56 4.85
CA SER A 171 2.64 24.65 6.30
C SER A 171 3.54 25.83 6.68
N VAL A 172 3.19 26.56 7.73
CA VAL A 172 3.97 27.68 8.26
C VAL A 172 4.14 27.49 9.77
N ALA A 173 5.39 27.48 10.24
CA ALA A 173 5.75 27.60 11.65
C ALA A 173 5.96 29.08 11.96
N THR A 174 5.16 29.63 12.88
CA THR A 174 5.29 31.01 13.37
C THR A 174 5.82 31.00 14.80
N PRO A 175 6.90 31.73 15.13
CA PRO A 175 7.42 31.76 16.50
C PRO A 175 6.39 32.37 17.46
N LYS A 176 6.26 31.76 18.65
CA LYS A 176 5.41 32.28 19.72
C LYS A 176 5.95 33.62 20.25
N PRO A 177 5.11 34.49 20.84
CA PRO A 177 5.58 35.76 21.42
C PRO A 177 6.74 35.54 22.41
N GLY A 178 7.86 36.22 22.17
CA GLY A 178 9.06 36.12 23.01
C GLY A 178 10.11 35.11 22.53
N VAL A 179 9.82 34.34 21.47
CA VAL A 179 10.81 33.53 20.74
C VAL A 179 11.35 34.39 19.58
N GLU A 180 12.67 34.54 19.49
CA GLU A 180 13.30 35.20 18.35
C GLU A 180 13.33 34.26 17.13
N GLY A 181 12.81 34.73 16.00
CA GLY A 181 12.81 33.99 14.75
C GLY A 181 11.82 34.58 13.74
N GLU A 182 12.02 34.27 12.46
CA GLU A 182 11.04 34.58 11.41
C GLU A 182 10.14 33.35 11.18
N PRO A 183 8.91 33.54 10.67
CA PRO A 183 8.09 32.42 10.23
C PRO A 183 8.80 31.59 9.15
N ILE A 184 8.71 30.26 9.27
CA ILE A 184 9.33 29.31 8.35
C ILE A 184 8.23 28.51 7.67
N GLY A 185 8.25 28.48 6.33
CA GLY A 185 7.30 27.72 5.52
C GLY A 185 7.90 26.40 5.02
N ASP A 186 7.06 25.37 4.94
CA ASP A 186 7.28 24.15 4.15
C ASP A 186 6.10 24.00 3.20
N ALA A 187 6.35 23.67 1.94
CA ALA A 187 5.28 23.50 0.97
C ALA A 187 5.64 22.44 -0.07
N GLY A 188 4.61 21.87 -0.68
CA GLY A 188 4.82 20.80 -1.64
C GLY A 188 3.55 20.26 -2.26
N VAL A 189 3.78 19.25 -3.09
CA VAL A 189 2.72 18.50 -3.76
C VAL A 189 2.86 17.02 -3.44
N SER A 190 1.73 16.35 -3.37
CA SER A 190 1.68 14.89 -3.29
C SER A 190 0.90 14.32 -4.47
N LEU A 191 1.32 13.16 -4.94
CA LEU A 191 0.58 12.31 -5.88
C LEU A 191 0.43 10.94 -5.24
N ILE A 192 -0.81 10.52 -5.07
CA ILE A 192 -1.18 9.17 -4.67
C ILE A 192 -1.82 8.49 -5.88
N ILE A 193 -1.28 7.35 -6.27
CA ILE A 193 -1.92 6.42 -7.20
C ILE A 193 -2.47 5.27 -6.36
N ALA A 194 -3.80 5.15 -6.32
CA ALA A 194 -4.47 4.00 -5.74
C ALA A 194 -4.75 2.95 -6.82
N ARG A 195 -4.67 1.67 -6.44
CA ARG A 195 -4.97 0.52 -7.28
C ARG A 195 -6.04 -0.35 -6.64
N ARG A 196 -7.03 -0.76 -7.42
CA ARG A 196 -8.00 -1.78 -7.00
C ARG A 196 -7.28 -3.12 -6.85
N GLN A 197 -7.43 -3.77 -5.70
CA GLN A 197 -6.89 -5.11 -5.45
C GLN A 197 -7.86 -6.18 -5.98
N GLU A 198 -7.41 -7.43 -6.10
CA GLU A 198 -8.25 -8.56 -6.57
C GLU A 198 -9.54 -8.75 -5.73
N GLY A 199 -9.52 -8.35 -4.45
CA GLY A 199 -10.70 -8.35 -3.57
C GLY A 199 -11.63 -7.12 -3.69
N GLY A 200 -11.40 -6.24 -4.67
CA GLY A 200 -12.19 -5.03 -4.90
C GLY A 200 -11.84 -3.83 -4.01
N SER A 201 -11.01 -4.02 -2.98
CA SER A 201 -10.56 -2.91 -2.12
C SER A 201 -9.59 -1.99 -2.87
N TRP A 202 -9.75 -0.69 -2.71
CA TRP A 202 -8.77 0.30 -3.20
C TRP A 202 -7.65 0.49 -2.17
N LYS A 203 -6.39 0.49 -2.65
CA LYS A 203 -5.20 0.66 -1.81
C LYS A 203 -4.19 1.57 -2.50
N VAL A 204 -3.41 2.32 -1.73
CA VAL A 204 -2.29 3.12 -2.25
C VAL A 204 -1.23 2.18 -2.84
N ALA A 205 -0.95 2.31 -4.12
CA ALA A 205 0.07 1.53 -4.82
C ALA A 205 1.35 2.35 -5.04
N LEU A 206 1.20 3.66 -5.23
CA LEU A 206 2.33 4.58 -5.31
C LEU A 206 1.98 5.87 -4.57
N MET A 207 2.90 6.36 -3.77
CA MET A 207 2.83 7.69 -3.17
C MET A 207 4.14 8.42 -3.47
N MET A 208 4.00 9.63 -3.98
CA MET A 208 5.11 10.55 -4.20
C MET A 208 4.82 11.85 -3.47
N ALA A 209 5.81 12.36 -2.76
CA ALA A 209 5.75 13.68 -2.15
C ALA A 209 7.00 14.47 -2.54
N THR A 210 6.78 15.67 -3.06
CA THR A 210 7.87 16.60 -3.38
C THR A 210 7.75 17.87 -2.57
N ARG A 211 8.87 18.30 -1.97
CA ARG A 211 9.01 19.66 -1.42
C ARG A 211 9.35 20.65 -2.53
N GLY A 212 8.79 21.86 -2.47
CA GLY A 212 9.00 22.88 -3.49
C GLY A 212 8.54 24.27 -3.08
N ALA A 213 8.69 25.26 -3.99
CA ALA A 213 8.16 26.60 -3.79
C ALA A 213 6.63 26.55 -3.58
N ASP A 214 6.08 27.54 -2.87
CA ASP A 214 4.65 27.63 -2.51
C ASP A 214 3.74 27.31 -3.72
N PRO A 215 3.13 26.10 -3.75
CA PRO A 215 2.32 25.68 -4.87
C PRO A 215 0.98 26.42 -4.91
N LEU A 216 0.56 27.05 -3.81
CA LEU A 216 -0.65 27.88 -3.75
C LEU A 216 -0.44 29.23 -4.45
N ALA A 217 0.81 29.73 -4.51
CA ALA A 217 1.16 30.92 -5.27
C ALA A 217 1.08 30.70 -6.80
N ALA A 218 1.23 29.45 -7.26
CA ALA A 218 1.18 29.10 -8.68
C ALA A 218 -0.25 28.89 -9.23
N SER A 219 -1.27 28.83 -8.36
CA SER A 219 -2.67 28.61 -8.73
C SER A 219 -3.53 29.88 -8.85
N GLN A 220 -2.93 31.08 -8.73
CA GLN A 220 -3.61 32.38 -8.89
C GLN A 220 -3.48 32.96 -10.31
#